data_AF-A0AA95HQF9-F1
#
_entry.id   AF-A0AA95HQF9-F1
#
_cell.length_a   1.000
_cell.length_b   1.000
_cell.length_c   1.000
_cell.angle_alpha   90.00
_cell.angle_beta   90.00
_cell.angle_gamma   90.00
#
_symmetry.space_group_name_H-M   'P 1'
#
loop_
_entity.id
_entity.type
_entity.pdbx_description
1 polymer ?
#
loop_
_entity_poly.entity_id
_entity_poly.type
_entity_poly.pdbx_seq_one_letter_code
_entity_poly.pdbx_strand_id
1 'polypeptide(L)'
;MEDKTKIDLTAAEMSSLWTQYINDTVSICVLSYFLNKTEDNRVKEIVEFALNASRKNISLGQEIFDGEGFPYPVGFTAKDVNVHSPKALF
;
A
#
# COMPACT_ATOMS: atom_id res chain seq x y z
N MET A 1 23.69 5.07 25.56
CA MET A 1 22.77 5.32 26.67
C MET A 1 21.40 5.38 26.02
N GLU A 2 20.54 4.39 26.23
CA GLU A 2 19.19 4.38 25.64
C GLU A 2 18.42 5.62 26.07
N ASP A 3 17.81 6.30 25.10
CA ASP A 3 16.91 7.41 25.36
C ASP A 3 15.63 6.86 25.99
N LYS A 4 15.49 7.05 27.31
CA LYS A 4 14.34 6.58 28.10
C LYS A 4 13.01 7.28 27.73
N THR A 5 13.03 8.23 26.79
CA THR A 5 11.83 8.89 26.26
C THR A 5 11.32 8.28 24.96
N LYS A 6 12.09 7.40 24.31
CA LYS A 6 11.64 6.66 23.12
C LYS A 6 10.71 5.52 23.57
N ILE A 7 9.44 5.61 23.16
CA ILE A 7 8.45 4.54 23.34
C ILE A 7 8.44 3.75 22.04
N ASP A 8 8.85 2.48 22.10
CA ASP A 8 8.82 1.59 20.94
C ASP A 8 7.39 1.13 20.63
N LEU A 9 7.15 0.78 19.37
CA LEU A 9 5.86 0.24 18.96
C LEU A 9 5.63 -1.13 19.56
N THR A 10 4.41 -1.37 20.04
CA THR A 10 4.01 -2.68 20.54
C THR A 10 3.89 -3.68 19.40
N ALA A 11 3.96 -4.98 19.72
CA ALA A 11 3.73 -6.04 18.74
C ALA A 11 2.36 -5.92 18.02
N ALA A 12 1.34 -5.42 18.70
CA ALA A 12 0.02 -5.21 18.13
C ALA A 12 -0.01 -4.06 17.10
N GLU A 13 0.68 -2.95 17.39
CA GLU A 13 0.84 -1.82 16.47
C GLU A 13 1.68 -2.22 15.25
N MET A 14 2.79 -2.93 15.47
CA MET A 14 3.62 -3.47 14.39
C MET A 14 2.87 -4.45 13.49
N SER A 15 2.05 -5.34 14.06
CA SER A 15 1.20 -6.25 13.28
C SER A 15 0.16 -5.50 12.44
N SER A 16 -0.38 -4.40 12.98
CA SER A 16 -1.35 -3.56 12.27
C SER A 16 -0.69 -2.83 11.09
N LEU A 17 0.51 -2.26 11.31
CA LEU A 17 1.31 -1.64 10.26
C LEU A 17 1.71 -2.62 9.16
N TRP A 18 2.14 -3.83 9.53
CA TRP A 18 2.45 -4.90 8.59
C TRP A 18 1.26 -5.24 7.70
N THR A 19 0.08 -5.41 8.31
CA THR A 19 -1.16 -5.71 7.58
C THR A 19 -1.55 -4.57 6.66
N GLN A 20 -1.47 -3.32 7.14
CA GLN A 20 -1.78 -2.14 6.34
C GLN A 20 -0.85 -2.01 5.13
N TYR A 21 0.45 -2.24 5.32
CA TYR A 21 1.43 -2.22 4.24
C TYR A 21 1.09 -3.24 3.14
N ILE A 22 0.79 -4.49 3.52
CA ILE A 22 0.36 -5.52 2.56
C ILE A 22 -0.93 -5.10 1.85
N ASN A 23 -1.92 -4.58 2.58
CA ASN A 23 -3.18 -4.10 2.02
C ASN A 23 -2.98 -2.97 1.00
N ASP A 24 -2.07 -2.03 1.25
CA ASP A 24 -1.76 -0.97 0.29
C ASP A 24 -1.05 -1.51 -0.96
N THR A 25 -0.19 -2.53 -0.83
CA THR A 25 0.47 -3.15 -1.99
C THR A 25 -0.52 -3.84 -2.92
N VAL A 26 -1.52 -4.57 -2.39
CA VAL A 26 -2.59 -5.15 -3.21
C VAL A 26 -3.53 -4.07 -3.76
N SER A 27 -3.79 -3.01 -3.00
CA SER A 27 -4.60 -1.88 -3.45
C SER A 27 -3.97 -1.20 -4.66
N ILE A 28 -2.65 -1.00 -4.68
CA ILE A 28 -1.94 -0.48 -5.86
C ILE A 28 -2.18 -1.36 -7.08
N CYS A 29 -2.14 -2.68 -6.94
CA CYS A 29 -2.39 -3.61 -8.04
C CYS A 29 -3.80 -3.46 -8.61
N VAL A 30 -4.81 -3.51 -7.73
CA VAL A 30 -6.23 -3.39 -8.10
C VAL A 30 -6.54 -2.02 -8.71
N LEU A 31 -6.09 -0.95 -8.06
CA LEU A 31 -6.33 0.43 -8.51
C LEU A 31 -5.60 0.71 -9.83
N SER A 32 -4.43 0.14 -10.08
CA SER A 32 -3.74 0.27 -11.37
C SER A 32 -4.53 -0.40 -12.50
N TYR A 33 -5.11 -1.57 -12.26
CA TYR A 33 -6.03 -2.21 -13.22
C TYR A 33 -7.26 -1.33 -13.47
N PHE A 34 -7.90 -0.83 -12.41
CA PHE A 34 -9.09 0.03 -12.55
C PHE A 34 -8.79 1.34 -13.26
N LEU A 35 -7.67 1.99 -12.98
CA LEU A 35 -7.27 3.23 -13.64
C LEU A 35 -7.10 3.01 -15.15
N ASN A 36 -6.54 1.85 -15.54
CA ASN A 36 -6.37 1.47 -16.94
C ASN A 36 -7.69 1.13 -17.66
N LYS A 37 -8.73 0.68 -16.95
CA LYS A 37 -10.00 0.21 -17.53
C LYS A 37 -11.16 1.18 -17.42
N THR A 38 -11.08 2.11 -16.49
CA THR A 38 -12.12 3.11 -16.28
C THR A 38 -12.14 4.07 -17.47
N GLU A 39 -13.32 4.41 -17.97
CA GLU A 39 -13.49 5.38 -19.07
C GLU A 39 -14.01 6.72 -18.55
N ASP A 40 -14.80 6.70 -17.47
CA ASP A 40 -15.32 7.90 -16.80
C ASP A 40 -14.19 8.67 -16.10
N ASN A 41 -14.00 9.93 -16.52
CA ASN A 41 -12.92 10.78 -16.01
C ASN A 41 -13.07 11.13 -14.52
N ARG A 42 -14.31 11.28 -14.02
CA ARG A 42 -14.53 11.57 -12.59
C ARG A 42 -14.16 10.37 -11.73
N VAL A 43 -14.46 9.16 -12.23
CA VAL A 43 -14.05 7.93 -11.54
C VAL A 43 -12.53 7.77 -11.60
N LYS A 44 -11.88 8.07 -12.74
CA LYS A 44 -10.41 8.04 -12.85
C LYS A 44 -9.73 8.93 -11.81
N GLU A 45 -10.20 10.15 -11.63
CA GLU A 45 -9.64 11.09 -10.62
C GLU A 45 -9.68 10.49 -9.21
N ILE A 46 -10.79 9.83 -8.85
CA ILE A 46 -10.94 9.17 -7.54
C ILE A 46 -9.99 7.97 -7.41
N VAL A 47 -9.88 7.16 -8.47
CA VAL A 47 -8.98 5.99 -8.49
C VAL A 47 -7.52 6.43 -8.41
N GLU A 48 -7.14 7.49 -9.12
CA GLU A 48 -5.79 8.05 -9.09
C GLU A 48 -5.44 8.63 -7.71
N PHE A 49 -6.40 9.33 -7.08
CA PHE A 49 -6.26 9.79 -5.70
C PHE A 49 -5.98 8.61 -4.75
N ALA A 50 -6.80 7.55 -4.82
CA ALA A 50 -6.63 6.36 -3.98
C ALA A 50 -5.29 5.66 -4.25
N LEU A 51 -4.87 5.56 -5.52
CA LEU A 51 -3.60 4.95 -5.91
C LEU A 51 -2.40 5.72 -5.31
N ASN A 52 -2.46 7.05 -5.36
CA ASN A 52 -1.43 7.90 -4.79
C ASN A 52 -1.43 7.86 -3.25
N ALA A 53 -2.61 7.75 -2.62
CA ALA A 53 -2.71 7.56 -1.18
C ALA A 53 -2.06 6.24 -0.74
N SER A 54 -2.35 5.11 -1.40
CA SER A 54 -1.71 3.82 -1.07
C SER A 54 -0.19 3.85 -1.26
N ARG A 55 0.31 4.51 -2.32
CA ARG A 55 1.77 4.70 -2.51
C ARG A 55 2.39 5.51 -1.38
N LYS A 56 1.72 6.58 -0.93
CA LYS A 56 2.18 7.39 0.19
C LYS A 56 2.18 6.60 1.50
N ASN A 57 1.13 5.80 1.74
CA ASN A 57 1.05 4.94 2.93
C ASN A 57 2.18 3.90 2.97
N ILE A 58 2.55 3.31 1.83
CA ILE A 58 3.72 2.41 1.74
C ILE A 58 5.01 3.12 2.13
N SER A 59 5.23 4.34 1.62
CA SER A 59 6.41 5.15 1.98
C SER A 59 6.44 5.42 3.48
N LEU A 60 5.32 5.84 4.06
CA LEU A 60 5.21 6.08 5.50
C LEU A 60 5.45 4.81 6.31
N GLY A 61 4.92 3.66 5.86
CA GLY A 61 5.16 2.36 6.49
C GLY A 61 6.65 1.98 6.48
N GLN A 62 7.34 2.20 5.36
CA GLN A 62 8.80 1.99 5.25
C GLN A 62 9.58 2.88 6.20
N GLU A 63 9.23 4.17 6.27
CA GLU A 63 9.85 5.12 7.20
C GLU A 63 9.69 4.69 8.67
N ILE A 64 8.51 4.17 9.04
CA ILE A 64 8.27 3.64 10.39
C ILE A 64 9.08 2.37 10.64
N PHE A 65 9.10 1.43 9.68
CA PHE A 65 9.89 0.20 9.80
C PHE A 65 11.39 0.49 9.92
N ASP A 66 11.92 1.45 9.16
CA ASP A 66 13.30 1.90 9.28
C ASP A 66 13.61 2.49 10.66
N GLY A 67 12.70 3.33 11.17
CA GLY A 67 12.83 3.93 12.50
C GLY A 67 12.86 2.92 13.65
N GLU A 68 12.17 1.79 13.47
CA GLU A 68 12.16 0.67 14.43
C GLU A 68 13.20 -0.42 14.12
N GLY A 69 14.01 -0.26 13.06
CA GLY A 69 14.99 -1.27 12.63
C GLY A 69 14.35 -2.59 12.18
N PHE A 70 13.13 -2.54 11.67
CA PHE A 70 12.29 -3.68 11.33
C PHE A 70 12.31 -3.96 9.81
N PRO A 71 12.32 -5.24 9.37
CA PRO A 71 12.31 -5.56 7.94
C PRO A 71 10.95 -5.27 7.29
N TYR A 72 10.96 -5.01 5.98
CA TYR A 72 9.71 -4.79 5.25
C TYR A 72 9.01 -6.10 4.87
N PRO A 73 7.67 -6.09 4.79
CA PRO A 73 6.90 -7.19 4.22
C PRO A 73 7.19 -7.36 2.73
N VAL A 74 7.18 -8.61 2.26
CA VAL A 74 7.06 -8.90 0.82
C VAL A 74 5.60 -8.74 0.42
N GLY A 75 5.28 -7.60 -0.19
CA GLY A 75 3.93 -7.29 -0.67
C GLY A 75 3.68 -7.69 -2.13
N PHE A 76 2.52 -7.30 -2.63
CA PHE A 76 2.14 -7.46 -4.04
C PHE A 76 2.90 -6.46 -4.92
N THR A 77 3.16 -6.89 -6.14
CA THR A 77 3.95 -6.15 -7.13
C THR A 77 3.20 -6.05 -8.45
N ALA A 78 3.74 -5.28 -9.39
CA ALA A 78 3.21 -5.21 -10.75
C ALA A 78 3.18 -6.58 -11.47
N LYS A 79 3.92 -7.59 -10.99
CA LYS A 79 3.88 -8.96 -11.53
C LYS A 79 2.62 -9.73 -11.12
N ASP A 80 1.96 -9.29 -10.05
CA ASP A 80 0.80 -9.95 -9.47
C ASP A 80 -0.53 -9.43 -10.05
N VAL A 81 -0.45 -8.53 -11.05
CA VAL A 81 -1.61 -8.00 -11.76
C VAL A 81 -1.37 -7.93 -13.26
N ASN A 82 -2.34 -8.38 -14.05
CA ASN A 82 -2.39 -8.12 -15.49
C ASN A 82 -3.32 -6.95 -15.79
N VAL A 83 -2.77 -5.73 -15.84
CA VAL A 83 -3.54 -4.50 -16.14
C VAL A 83 -4.20 -4.51 -17.52
N HIS A 84 -3.72 -5.35 -18.43
CA HIS A 84 -4.25 -5.43 -19.79
C HIS A 84 -5.41 -6.43 -19.94
N SER A 85 -5.63 -7.30 -18.94
CA SER A 85 -6.73 -8.29 -18.94
C SER A 85 -8.09 -7.65 -19.28
N PRO A 86 -8.98 -8.29 -20.06
CA PRO A 86 -10.32 -7.76 -20.33
C PRO A 86 -11.09 -7.42 -19.04
N LYS A 87 -12.07 -6.51 -19.14
CA LYS A 87 -13.05 -6.31 -18.05
C LYS A 87 -13.73 -7.67 -17.83
N ALA A 88 -13.73 -8.16 -16.59
CA ALA A 88 -14.47 -9.37 -16.26
C ALA A 88 -15.96 -9.12 -16.55
N LEU A 89 -16.49 -9.79 -17.56
CA LEU A 89 -17.91 -9.83 -17.85
C LEU A 89 -18.54 -10.78 -16.81
N PHE A 90 -19.38 -10.22 -15.94
CA PHE A 90 -20.44 -11.00 -15.29
C PHE A 90 -21.69 -10.89 -16.14
#